data_AF-A0A1F7VHT0-F1
#
_entry.id   AF-A0A1F7VHT0-F1
#
_cell.length_a   1.000
_cell.length_b   1.000
_cell.length_c   1.000
_cell.angle_alpha   90.00
_cell.angle_beta   90.00
_cell.angle_gamma   90.00
#
_symmetry.space_group_name_H-M   'P 1'
#
loop_
_entity.id
_entity.type
_entity.pdbx_description
1 polymer ?
#
loop_
_entity_poly.entity_id
_entity_poly.type
_entity_poly.pdbx_seq_one_letter_code
_entity_poly.pdbx_strand_id
1 'polypeptide(L)'
;MARTKKHKHIIGTTIVLGCVVILLGFLVFFDSDPEQQTIQSDDGVFSLFGDFPSSLSVSIVRDAGASTQSWTAIVGDVYVVNPDGVQLPQFVDVRMRADGRSPERTYAIAYFDSERGYWTPLVTRHDTTLDQFSARTNHFSHWALVQQPAVTIVGVDMDAFLDEALRAAPPGATAYRVDVAYATVDGDYVLHTSAAATGRCAESATMVEQEMITSRETSAPILVGDVELQGIIRAIVTWNVGTGCADLVSKISTTP
;
A
#
# COMPACT_ATOMS: atom_id res chain seq x y z
N MET A 1 -35.38 6.53 -56.38
CA MET A 1 -35.25 5.74 -55.12
C MET A 1 -34.36 4.53 -55.38
N ALA A 2 -33.66 4.03 -54.35
CA ALA A 2 -32.76 2.85 -54.39
C ALA A 2 -31.28 3.09 -54.76
N ARG A 3 -30.58 4.00 -54.07
CA ARG A 3 -29.10 3.95 -54.01
C ARG A 3 -28.45 4.25 -52.66
N THR A 4 -29.23 4.51 -51.61
CA THR A 4 -28.70 4.92 -50.29
C THR A 4 -28.71 3.83 -49.21
N LYS A 5 -29.25 2.62 -49.47
CA LYS A 5 -29.30 1.54 -48.47
C LYS A 5 -28.04 0.66 -48.42
N LYS A 6 -27.25 0.54 -49.49
CA LYS A 6 -26.08 -0.37 -49.52
C LYS A 6 -24.84 0.16 -48.77
N HIS A 7 -24.67 1.48 -48.65
CA HIS A 7 -23.45 2.04 -48.06
C HIS A 7 -23.46 2.06 -46.52
N LYS A 8 -24.64 2.22 -45.89
CA LYS A 8 -24.77 2.18 -44.43
C LYS A 8 -24.50 0.79 -43.83
N HIS A 9 -24.85 -0.28 -44.54
CA HIS A 9 -24.58 -1.64 -44.06
C HIS A 9 -23.09 -1.95 -44.02
N ILE A 10 -22.32 -1.57 -45.04
CA ILE A 10 -20.88 -1.88 -45.10
C ILE A 10 -20.12 -1.17 -43.97
N ILE A 11 -20.39 0.11 -43.73
CA ILE A 11 -19.72 0.88 -42.66
C ILE A 11 -20.06 0.32 -41.27
N GLY A 12 -21.33 -0.08 -41.05
CA GLY A 12 -21.75 -0.70 -39.80
C GLY A 12 -21.06 -2.04 -39.53
N THR A 13 -20.95 -2.92 -40.53
CA THR A 13 -20.31 -4.23 -40.36
C THR A 13 -18.80 -4.11 -40.16
N THR A 14 -18.12 -3.16 -40.82
CA THR A 14 -16.66 -2.97 -40.64
C THR A 14 -16.33 -2.36 -39.27
N ILE A 15 -17.18 -1.47 -38.74
CA ILE A 15 -17.00 -0.92 -37.38
C ILE A 15 -17.25 -2.01 -36.35
N VAL A 16 -18.30 -2.83 -36.50
CA VAL A 16 -18.57 -3.94 -35.57
C VAL A 16 -17.45 -4.98 -35.63
N LEU A 17 -16.95 -5.33 -36.82
CA LEU A 17 -15.83 -6.26 -36.95
C LEU A 17 -14.53 -5.68 -36.37
N GLY A 18 -14.26 -4.39 -36.56
CA GLY A 18 -13.14 -3.69 -35.93
C GLY A 18 -13.23 -3.65 -34.41
N CYS A 19 -14.41 -3.34 -33.85
CA CYS A 19 -14.65 -3.38 -32.41
C CYS A 19 -14.54 -4.79 -31.84
N VAL A 20 -15.04 -5.81 -32.56
CA VAL A 20 -14.94 -7.22 -32.14
C VAL A 20 -13.49 -7.72 -32.22
N VAL A 21 -12.71 -7.31 -33.22
CA VAL A 21 -11.27 -7.65 -33.32
C VAL A 21 -10.43 -6.89 -32.28
N ILE A 22 -10.79 -5.66 -31.92
CA ILE A 22 -10.13 -4.92 -30.83
C ILE A 22 -10.51 -5.52 -29.47
N LEU A 23 -11.77 -5.90 -29.26
CA LEU A 23 -12.22 -6.59 -28.04
C LEU A 23 -11.63 -8.00 -27.92
N LEU A 24 -11.56 -8.76 -29.02
CA LEU A 24 -10.89 -10.06 -29.07
C LEU A 24 -9.37 -9.89 -28.94
N GLY A 25 -8.78 -8.83 -29.49
CA GLY A 25 -7.37 -8.50 -29.30
C GLY A 25 -7.06 -8.16 -27.84
N PHE A 26 -7.91 -7.37 -27.19
CA PHE A 26 -7.83 -7.10 -25.76
C PHE A 26 -7.98 -8.38 -24.94
N LEU A 27 -8.89 -9.30 -25.32
CA LEU A 27 -9.07 -10.57 -24.63
C LEU A 27 -7.91 -11.56 -24.88
N VAL A 28 -7.28 -11.55 -26.06
CA VAL A 28 -6.13 -12.40 -26.39
C VAL A 28 -4.83 -11.90 -25.73
N PHE A 29 -4.72 -10.62 -25.37
CA PHE A 29 -3.62 -10.13 -24.52
C PHE A 29 -3.78 -10.47 -23.03
N PHE A 30 -4.93 -11.00 -22.62
CA PHE A 30 -5.19 -11.49 -21.26
C PHE A 30 -5.45 -13.01 -21.20
N ASP A 31 -5.20 -13.73 -22.29
CA ASP A 31 -5.13 -15.20 -22.30
C ASP A 31 -3.68 -15.64 -22.10
N SER A 32 -3.16 -15.34 -20.91
CA SER A 32 -1.91 -15.86 -20.40
C SER A 32 -2.24 -16.61 -19.14
N ASP A 33 -2.38 -17.94 -19.27
CA ASP A 33 -2.57 -18.82 -18.12
C ASP A 33 -1.49 -18.48 -17.09
N PRO A 34 -1.87 -18.12 -15.85
CA PRO A 34 -0.88 -17.81 -14.84
C PRO A 34 -0.05 -19.05 -14.57
N GLU A 35 1.27 -18.87 -14.55
CA GLU A 35 2.18 -19.95 -14.22
C GLU A 35 2.54 -19.85 -12.75
N GLN A 36 2.45 -20.99 -12.05
CA GLN A 36 2.97 -21.09 -10.70
C GLN A 36 4.49 -21.07 -10.76
N GLN A 37 5.09 -20.04 -10.19
CA GLN A 37 6.53 -19.84 -10.20
C GLN A 37 7.04 -19.47 -8.81
N THR A 38 8.31 -19.80 -8.55
CA THR A 38 9.08 -19.27 -7.43
C THR A 38 10.12 -18.31 -8.00
N ILE A 39 10.06 -17.05 -7.60
CA ILE A 39 11.09 -16.04 -7.92
C ILE A 39 11.82 -15.73 -6.62
N GLN A 40 13.15 -15.71 -6.64
CA GLN A 40 13.98 -15.59 -5.44
C GLN A 40 15.12 -14.59 -5.65
N SER A 41 15.54 -13.91 -4.58
CA SER A 41 16.74 -13.07 -4.58
C SER A 41 18.02 -13.91 -4.73
N ASP A 42 19.10 -13.28 -5.20
CA ASP A 42 20.40 -13.95 -5.40
C ASP A 42 20.99 -14.56 -4.11
N ASP A 43 20.72 -13.95 -2.95
CA ASP A 43 21.15 -14.43 -1.63
C ASP A 43 20.23 -15.51 -1.05
N GLY A 44 19.10 -15.77 -1.70
CA GLY A 44 18.12 -16.76 -1.30
C GLY A 44 17.26 -16.42 -0.08
N VAL A 45 17.36 -15.21 0.46
CA VAL A 45 16.66 -14.81 1.69
C VAL A 45 15.20 -14.43 1.44
N PHE A 46 14.92 -13.75 0.32
CA PHE A 46 13.58 -13.28 -0.05
C PHE A 46 13.07 -14.00 -1.30
N SER A 47 11.80 -14.38 -1.29
CA SER A 47 11.17 -15.00 -2.45
C SER A 47 9.68 -14.67 -2.55
N LEU A 48 9.17 -14.74 -3.78
CA LEU A 48 7.75 -14.74 -4.08
C LEU A 48 7.37 -16.10 -4.64
N PHE A 49 6.21 -16.61 -4.22
CA PHE A 49 5.65 -17.86 -4.72
C PHE A 49 4.18 -17.69 -5.06
N GLY A 50 3.79 -18.10 -6.25
CA GLY A 50 2.39 -18.08 -6.65
C GLY A 50 2.23 -17.97 -8.16
N ASP A 51 1.04 -17.52 -8.55
CA ASP A 51 0.58 -17.45 -9.93
C ASP A 51 0.94 -16.09 -10.53
N PHE A 52 1.85 -16.09 -11.52
CA PHE A 52 2.29 -14.88 -12.22
C PHE A 52 1.80 -14.85 -13.66
N PRO A 53 1.40 -13.67 -14.18
CA PRO A 53 1.14 -13.51 -15.60
C PRO A 53 2.41 -13.85 -16.40
N SER A 54 2.31 -14.72 -17.40
CA SER A 54 3.48 -15.17 -18.20
C SER A 54 4.17 -14.04 -18.98
N SER A 55 3.47 -12.93 -19.22
CA SER A 55 4.02 -11.71 -19.83
C SER A 55 4.84 -10.84 -18.87
N LEU A 56 4.76 -11.10 -17.56
CA LEU A 56 5.41 -10.29 -16.53
C LEU A 56 6.78 -10.89 -16.18
N SER A 57 7.85 -10.20 -16.58
CA SER A 57 9.20 -10.52 -16.13
C SER A 57 9.43 -9.97 -14.74
N VAL A 58 9.48 -10.85 -13.74
CA VAL A 58 9.70 -10.47 -12.34
C VAL A 58 11.15 -10.73 -11.94
N SER A 59 11.76 -9.77 -11.24
CA SER A 59 13.06 -9.98 -10.61
C SER A 59 13.08 -9.40 -9.20
N ILE A 60 13.93 -9.98 -8.34
CA ILE A 60 14.07 -9.58 -6.95
C ILE A 60 15.53 -9.19 -6.74
N VAL A 61 15.75 -7.97 -6.27
CA VAL A 61 17.10 -7.44 -6.02
C VAL A 61 17.18 -6.94 -4.59
N ARG A 62 18.29 -7.22 -3.91
CA ARG A 62 18.59 -6.60 -2.61
C ARG A 62 18.97 -5.13 -2.84
N ASP A 63 18.29 -4.21 -2.17
CA ASP A 63 18.68 -2.81 -2.15
C ASP A 63 19.83 -2.62 -1.16
N ALA A 64 21.05 -2.55 -1.69
CA ALA A 64 22.26 -2.37 -0.88
C ALA A 64 22.29 -1.02 -0.13
N GLY A 65 21.72 0.03 -0.72
CA GLY A 65 21.67 1.36 -0.12
C GLY A 65 20.76 1.38 1.10
N ALA A 66 19.57 0.81 0.96
CA ALA A 66 18.63 0.67 2.06
C ALA A 66 19.11 -0.34 3.13
N SER A 67 19.71 -1.45 2.71
CA SER A 67 20.16 -2.53 3.62
C SER A 67 21.30 -2.15 4.58
N THR A 68 21.97 -1.02 4.35
CA THR A 68 23.09 -0.54 5.20
C THR A 68 22.69 0.60 6.14
N GLN A 69 21.43 1.05 6.08
CA GLN A 69 20.92 2.13 6.92
C GLN A 69 20.45 1.61 8.28
N SER A 70 20.38 2.53 9.25
CA SER A 70 19.68 2.29 10.50
C SER A 70 18.22 2.65 10.33
N TRP A 71 17.33 1.77 10.76
CA TRP A 71 15.89 1.90 10.58
C TRP A 71 15.18 1.87 11.94
N THR A 72 14.00 2.47 12.02
CA THR A 72 13.06 2.42 13.15
C THR A 72 12.71 0.98 13.53
N ALA A 73 12.43 0.11 12.55
CA ALA A 73 11.98 -1.26 12.83
C ALA A 73 12.54 -2.35 11.92
N ILE A 74 13.15 -2.01 10.78
CA ILE A 74 13.67 -3.01 9.82
C ILE A 74 14.82 -3.81 10.46
N VAL A 75 14.74 -5.13 10.32
CA VAL A 75 15.74 -6.08 10.79
C VAL A 75 16.34 -6.86 9.62
N GLY A 76 17.50 -6.42 9.15
CA GLY A 76 18.23 -7.03 8.05
C GLY A 76 18.08 -6.25 6.76
N ASP A 77 17.99 -6.98 5.65
CA ASP A 77 18.07 -6.42 4.31
C ASP A 77 16.72 -5.99 3.75
N VAL A 78 16.77 -5.00 2.86
CA VAL A 78 15.62 -4.52 2.09
C VAL A 78 15.70 -5.09 0.68
N TYR A 79 14.59 -5.59 0.17
CA TYR A 79 14.47 -6.20 -1.15
C TYR A 79 13.48 -5.43 -2.01
N VAL A 80 13.74 -5.35 -3.30
CA VAL A 80 12.88 -4.69 -4.29
C VAL A 80 12.41 -5.73 -5.30
N VAL A 81 11.10 -5.78 -5.53
CA VAL A 81 10.52 -6.60 -6.59
C VAL A 81 10.28 -5.71 -7.81
N ASN A 82 10.89 -6.07 -8.93
CA ASN A 82 10.72 -5.36 -10.20
C ASN A 82 9.73 -6.09 -11.12
N PRO A 83 8.85 -5.37 -11.83
CA PRO A 83 8.70 -3.90 -11.82
C PRO A 83 7.99 -3.42 -10.55
N ASP A 84 8.49 -2.36 -9.93
CA ASP A 84 7.87 -1.80 -8.71
C ASP A 84 6.45 -1.25 -8.98
N GLY A 85 5.57 -1.33 -7.98
CA GLY A 85 4.19 -0.81 -8.05
C GLY A 85 3.22 -1.62 -8.92
N VAL A 86 3.61 -2.79 -9.44
CA VAL A 86 2.71 -3.65 -10.21
C VAL A 86 1.66 -4.28 -9.31
N GLN A 87 0.40 -4.17 -9.71
CA GLN A 87 -0.73 -4.86 -9.09
C GLN A 87 -1.02 -6.19 -9.82
N LEU A 88 -0.90 -7.30 -9.10
CA LEU A 88 -1.24 -8.63 -9.58
C LEU A 88 -2.76 -8.90 -9.46
N PRO A 89 -3.34 -9.66 -10.41
CA PRO A 89 -4.73 -10.08 -10.35
C PRO A 89 -5.00 -11.11 -9.25
N GLN A 90 -3.97 -11.84 -8.81
CA GLN A 90 -4.05 -12.85 -7.77
C GLN A 90 -3.05 -12.57 -6.64
N PHE A 91 -3.33 -13.11 -5.46
CA PHE A 91 -2.42 -13.03 -4.32
C PHE A 91 -1.30 -14.06 -4.45
N VAL A 92 -0.07 -13.63 -4.21
CA VAL A 92 1.14 -14.44 -4.09
C VAL A 92 1.62 -14.47 -2.64
N ASP A 93 2.38 -15.50 -2.30
CA ASP A 93 3.07 -15.61 -1.03
C ASP A 93 4.41 -14.87 -1.09
N VAL A 94 4.60 -13.91 -0.20
CA VAL A 94 5.90 -13.32 0.11
C VAL A 94 6.54 -14.15 1.19
N ARG A 95 7.80 -14.52 1.02
CA ARG A 95 8.52 -15.32 2.01
C ARG A 95 9.90 -14.77 2.30
N MET A 96 10.26 -14.73 3.57
CA MET A 96 11.55 -14.26 4.08
C MET A 96 12.14 -15.26 5.06
N ARG A 97 13.41 -15.62 4.92
CA ARG A 97 14.10 -16.46 5.90
C ARG A 97 14.25 -15.72 7.24
N ALA A 98 14.12 -16.46 8.33
CA ALA A 98 14.24 -15.94 9.68
C ALA A 98 15.68 -15.96 10.21
N ASP A 99 16.67 -16.36 9.41
CA ASP A 99 18.07 -16.60 9.77
C ASP A 99 18.57 -15.81 11.01
N GLY A 100 18.62 -16.51 12.16
CA GLY A 100 19.13 -15.96 13.43
C GLY A 100 18.21 -14.97 14.16
N ARG A 101 16.91 -14.90 13.81
CA ARG A 101 15.92 -14.08 14.53
C ARG A 101 15.54 -14.74 15.86
N SER A 102 15.44 -13.91 16.89
CA SER A 102 15.12 -14.38 18.24
C SER A 102 13.66 -14.82 18.30
N PRO A 103 13.34 -16.04 18.78
CA PRO A 103 11.95 -16.48 18.94
C PRO A 103 11.18 -15.68 20.00
N GLU A 104 11.86 -14.90 20.84
CA GLU A 104 11.25 -14.06 21.88
C GLU A 104 10.70 -12.74 21.33
N ARG A 105 11.03 -12.38 20.08
CA ARG A 105 10.61 -11.14 19.44
C ARG A 105 9.54 -11.42 18.39
N THR A 106 8.61 -10.49 18.26
CA THR A 106 7.61 -10.53 17.18
C THR A 106 8.17 -9.87 15.93
N TYR A 107 7.94 -10.49 14.78
CA TYR A 107 8.35 -9.98 13.48
C TYR A 107 7.20 -10.03 12.49
N ALA A 108 7.22 -9.13 11.51
CA ALA A 108 6.36 -9.18 10.35
C ALA A 108 7.14 -8.86 9.08
N ILE A 109 6.69 -9.40 7.97
CA ILE A 109 7.07 -8.90 6.65
C ILE A 109 6.31 -7.58 6.45
N ALA A 110 7.00 -6.52 6.04
CA ALA A 110 6.41 -5.24 5.69
C ALA A 110 6.72 -4.86 4.25
N TYR A 111 5.81 -4.11 3.64
CA TYR A 111 6.03 -3.45 2.35
C TYR A 111 6.13 -1.93 2.54
N PHE A 112 6.85 -1.24 1.67
CA PHE A 112 6.90 0.22 1.66
C PHE A 112 5.81 0.80 0.76
N ASP A 113 4.89 1.56 1.34
CA ASP A 113 3.92 2.33 0.59
C ASP A 113 4.57 3.65 0.17
N SER A 114 4.99 3.76 -1.09
CA SER A 114 5.70 4.95 -1.59
C SER A 114 4.78 6.18 -1.72
N GLU A 115 3.47 5.97 -1.88
CA GLU A 115 2.49 7.06 -1.94
C GLU A 115 2.24 7.65 -0.55
N ARG A 116 2.15 6.80 0.48
CA ARG A 116 1.91 7.22 1.87
C ARG A 116 3.19 7.48 2.67
N GLY A 117 4.33 7.00 2.17
CA GLY A 117 5.65 7.21 2.73
C GLY A 117 5.89 6.49 4.06
N TYR A 118 5.38 5.26 4.21
CA TYR A 118 5.59 4.44 5.41
C TYR A 118 5.64 2.94 5.11
N TRP A 119 6.29 2.17 5.98
CA TRP A 119 6.27 0.71 6.00
C TRP A 119 4.98 0.19 6.61
N THR A 120 4.32 -0.71 5.90
CA THR A 120 3.09 -1.38 6.35
C THR A 120 3.39 -2.83 6.71
N PRO A 121 3.37 -3.19 8.00
CA PRO A 121 3.50 -4.58 8.41
C PRO A 121 2.30 -5.41 7.95
N LEU A 122 2.56 -6.60 7.39
CA LEU A 122 1.54 -7.56 7.00
C LEU A 122 1.27 -8.58 8.10
N VAL A 123 0.09 -9.18 8.04
CA VAL A 123 -0.21 -10.39 8.82
C VAL A 123 0.74 -11.50 8.37
N THR A 124 1.71 -11.81 9.22
CA THR A 124 2.81 -12.70 8.91
C THR A 124 2.71 -14.00 9.72
N ARG A 125 2.95 -15.13 9.07
CA ARG A 125 3.06 -16.44 9.72
C ARG A 125 4.53 -16.84 9.76
N HIS A 126 4.95 -17.43 10.89
CA HIS A 126 6.27 -18.00 11.03
C HIS A 126 6.18 -19.53 10.99
N ASP A 127 6.77 -20.14 9.98
CA ASP A 127 7.01 -21.58 9.94
C ASP A 127 8.35 -21.88 10.60
N THR A 128 8.31 -22.38 11.83
CA THR A 128 9.51 -22.72 12.61
C THR A 128 10.24 -23.96 12.09
N THR A 129 9.60 -24.76 11.22
CA THR A 129 10.23 -25.95 10.62
C THR A 129 11.11 -25.55 9.44
N LEU A 130 10.65 -24.57 8.67
CA LEU A 130 11.37 -24.00 7.53
C LEU A 130 12.20 -22.76 7.89
N ASP A 131 12.11 -22.30 9.14
CA ASP A 131 12.70 -21.05 9.63
C ASP A 131 12.38 -19.87 8.71
N GLN A 132 11.09 -19.71 8.40
CA GLN A 132 10.61 -18.82 7.35
C GLN A 132 9.37 -18.04 7.76
N PHE A 133 9.41 -16.74 7.55
CA PHE A 133 8.25 -15.86 7.60
C PHE A 133 7.53 -15.87 6.26
N SER A 134 6.19 -15.82 6.29
CA SER A 134 5.35 -15.76 5.11
C SER A 134 4.18 -14.80 5.29
N ALA A 135 3.84 -14.07 4.23
CA ALA A 135 2.69 -13.17 4.17
C ALA A 135 2.07 -13.23 2.77
N ARG A 136 0.85 -12.71 2.59
CA ARG A 136 0.20 -12.64 1.27
C ARG A 136 0.19 -11.22 0.77
N THR A 137 0.56 -11.04 -0.49
CA THR A 137 0.45 -9.77 -1.21
C THR A 137 -0.16 -10.00 -2.58
N ASN A 138 -0.65 -8.94 -3.20
CA ASN A 138 -1.02 -8.94 -4.61
C ASN A 138 -0.35 -7.77 -5.34
N HIS A 139 0.70 -7.16 -4.79
CA HIS A 139 1.42 -6.07 -5.44
C HIS A 139 2.92 -6.20 -5.25
N PHE A 140 3.69 -5.50 -6.09
CA PHE A 140 5.14 -5.35 -5.98
C PHE A 140 5.50 -4.03 -5.29
N SER A 141 6.56 -4.08 -4.49
CA SER A 141 6.99 -3.01 -3.59
C SER A 141 8.45 -3.25 -3.16
N HIS A 142 8.94 -2.39 -2.27
CA HIS A 142 10.08 -2.70 -1.41
C HIS A 142 9.60 -3.51 -0.21
N TRP A 143 10.40 -4.48 0.21
CA TRP A 143 10.06 -5.46 1.22
C TRP A 143 11.16 -5.57 2.26
N ALA A 144 10.74 -5.66 3.52
CA ALA A 144 11.65 -5.80 4.65
C ALA A 144 11.03 -6.68 5.71
N LEU A 145 11.85 -7.35 6.51
CA LEU A 145 11.40 -7.91 7.78
C LEU A 145 11.47 -6.79 8.83
N VAL A 146 10.39 -6.56 9.55
CA VAL A 146 10.33 -5.56 10.64
C VAL A 146 10.11 -6.26 11.97
N GLN A 147 10.74 -5.75 13.03
CA GLN A 147 10.43 -6.14 14.39
C GLN A 147 9.17 -5.38 14.84
N GLN A 148 8.24 -6.07 15.50
CA GLN A 148 6.97 -5.51 15.97
C GLN A 148 6.89 -5.51 17.51
N PRO A 149 7.65 -4.65 18.20
CA PRO A 149 7.48 -4.47 19.64
C PRO A 149 6.12 -3.84 19.95
N ALA A 150 5.68 -3.93 21.20
CA ALA A 150 4.59 -3.08 21.67
C ALA A 150 5.06 -1.62 21.61
N VAL A 151 4.29 -0.78 20.90
CA VAL A 151 4.59 0.64 20.75
C VAL A 151 3.47 1.45 21.39
N THR A 152 3.82 2.44 22.19
CA THR A 152 2.85 3.38 22.77
C THR A 152 3.35 4.81 22.60
N ILE A 153 2.49 5.65 22.04
CA ILE A 153 2.70 7.09 21.91
C ILE A 153 2.28 7.74 23.23
N VAL A 154 3.16 8.55 23.82
CA VAL A 154 2.92 9.19 25.12
C VAL A 154 2.97 10.71 24.98
N GLY A 155 2.16 11.41 25.77
CA GLY A 155 2.26 12.87 25.89
C GLY A 155 1.70 13.65 24.70
N VAL A 156 0.98 12.99 23.79
CA VAL A 156 0.26 13.66 22.69
C VAL A 156 -1.24 13.48 22.91
N ASP A 157 -1.97 14.59 22.89
CA ASP A 157 -3.42 14.57 22.75
C ASP A 157 -3.76 14.14 21.32
N MET A 158 -4.13 12.87 21.18
CA MET A 158 -4.29 12.25 19.87
C MET A 158 -5.52 12.74 19.13
N ASP A 159 -6.58 13.08 19.86
CA ASP A 159 -7.79 13.66 19.25
C ASP A 159 -7.47 15.05 18.69
N ALA A 160 -6.82 15.91 19.48
CA ALA A 160 -6.42 17.25 19.03
C ALA A 160 -5.40 17.21 17.87
N PHE A 161 -4.47 16.24 17.88
CA PHE A 161 -3.50 16.06 16.80
C PHE A 161 -4.17 15.63 15.49
N LEU A 162 -5.13 14.69 15.55
CA LEU A 162 -5.88 14.23 14.39
C LEU A 162 -6.78 15.35 13.85
N ASP A 163 -7.47 16.09 14.71
CA ASP A 163 -8.30 17.24 14.32
C ASP A 163 -7.48 18.31 13.59
N GLU A 164 -6.26 18.60 14.06
CA GLU A 164 -5.35 19.52 13.38
C GLU A 164 -4.94 19.01 12.00
N ALA A 165 -4.66 17.71 11.86
CA ALA A 165 -4.34 17.10 10.56
C ALA A 165 -5.50 17.25 9.56
N LEU A 166 -6.74 17.12 10.05
CA LEU A 166 -7.95 17.24 9.24
C LEU A 166 -8.27 18.67 8.79
N ARG A 167 -7.67 19.71 9.41
CA ARG A 167 -7.81 21.09 8.94
C ARG A 167 -7.16 21.35 7.58
N ALA A 168 -6.29 20.45 7.11
CA ALA A 168 -5.68 20.50 5.79
C ALA A 168 -6.58 19.90 4.68
N ALA A 169 -7.88 19.70 4.94
CA ALA A 169 -8.82 19.13 3.97
C ALA A 169 -8.80 19.89 2.63
N PRO A 170 -8.57 19.20 1.50
CA PRO A 170 -8.64 19.83 0.19
C PRO A 170 -10.09 20.23 -0.14
N PRO A 171 -10.29 21.28 -0.96
CA PRO A 171 -11.61 21.62 -1.48
C PRO A 171 -12.24 20.42 -2.20
N GLY A 172 -13.51 20.13 -1.91
CA GLY A 172 -14.20 18.97 -2.50
C GLY A 172 -13.89 17.62 -1.84
N ALA A 173 -13.24 17.60 -0.67
CA ALA A 173 -13.10 16.39 0.12
C ALA A 173 -14.47 15.79 0.48
N THR A 174 -14.69 14.54 0.08
CA THR A 174 -15.95 13.80 0.27
C THR A 174 -15.84 12.65 1.27
N ALA A 175 -14.63 12.11 1.46
CA ALA A 175 -14.31 11.15 2.49
C ALA A 175 -12.82 11.25 2.85
N TYR A 176 -12.47 10.72 4.02
CA TYR A 176 -11.09 10.61 4.44
C TYR A 176 -10.86 9.35 5.27
N ARG A 177 -9.60 8.95 5.30
CA ARG A 177 -9.03 7.97 6.23
C ARG A 177 -7.71 8.53 6.75
N VAL A 178 -7.52 8.45 8.06
CA VAL A 178 -6.26 8.81 8.71
C VAL A 178 -5.54 7.54 9.15
N ASP A 179 -4.32 7.37 8.68
CA ASP A 179 -3.37 6.39 9.21
C ASP A 179 -2.35 7.11 10.10
N VAL A 180 -1.95 6.48 11.20
CA VAL A 180 -0.91 7.00 12.08
C VAL A 180 0.32 6.14 11.94
N ALA A 181 1.45 6.76 11.61
CA ALA A 181 2.76 6.13 11.54
C ALA A 181 3.73 6.79 12.52
N TYR A 182 4.77 6.07 12.91
CA TYR A 182 5.78 6.55 13.83
C TYR A 182 7.18 6.27 13.31
N ALA A 183 8.15 7.08 13.75
CA ALA A 183 9.54 6.96 13.38
C ALA A 183 10.43 7.29 14.60
N THR A 184 11.42 6.45 14.89
CA THR A 184 12.52 6.77 15.83
C THR A 184 13.82 7.09 15.11
N VAL A 185 13.87 6.85 13.80
CA VAL A 185 14.89 7.33 12.88
C VAL A 185 14.22 8.24 11.86
N ASP A 186 14.81 9.40 11.60
CA ASP A 186 14.21 10.41 10.72
C ASP A 186 13.92 9.85 9.31
N GLY A 187 12.73 10.15 8.80
CA GLY A 187 12.26 9.67 7.49
C GLY A 187 11.82 8.20 7.43
N ASP A 188 12.04 7.37 8.45
CA ASP A 188 11.65 5.96 8.46
C ASP A 188 10.38 5.69 9.27
N TYR A 189 9.23 5.87 8.62
CA TYR A 189 7.93 5.70 9.23
C TYR A 189 7.44 4.26 9.13
N VAL A 190 6.91 3.74 10.23
CA VAL A 190 6.23 2.44 10.32
C VAL A 190 4.79 2.66 10.75
N LEU A 191 3.85 2.01 10.07
CA LEU A 191 2.43 2.10 10.39
C LEU A 191 2.18 1.63 11.83
N HIS A 192 1.63 2.51 12.67
CA HIS A 192 1.22 2.22 14.03
C HIS A 192 -0.26 1.80 14.09
N THR A 193 -1.13 2.65 13.52
CA THR A 193 -2.58 2.45 13.54
C THR A 193 -3.14 2.75 12.16
N SER A 194 -3.73 1.74 11.53
CA SER A 194 -4.51 1.93 10.30
C SER A 194 -5.89 2.48 10.63
N ALA A 195 -6.37 3.44 9.84
CA ALA A 195 -7.72 4.00 9.95
C ALA A 195 -8.05 4.50 11.37
N ALA A 196 -7.10 5.20 12.00
CA ALA A 196 -7.25 5.83 13.31
C ALA A 196 -8.46 6.77 13.36
N ALA A 197 -8.77 7.44 12.25
CA ALA A 197 -10.02 8.15 12.03
C ALA A 197 -10.51 7.92 10.60
N THR A 198 -11.82 7.89 10.41
CA THR A 198 -12.44 7.86 9.08
C THR A 198 -13.67 8.76 9.08
N GLY A 199 -13.96 9.36 7.93
CA GLY A 199 -15.17 10.14 7.76
C GLY A 199 -15.62 10.15 6.32
N ARG A 200 -16.92 10.35 6.13
CA ARG A 200 -17.54 10.49 4.80
C ARG A 200 -18.70 11.45 4.87
N CYS A 201 -18.98 12.09 3.74
CA CYS A 201 -20.20 12.85 3.58
C CYS A 201 -21.44 11.99 3.80
N ALA A 202 -22.50 12.60 4.34
CA ALA A 202 -23.78 11.91 4.57
C ALA A 202 -24.50 11.61 3.26
N GLU A 203 -24.41 12.53 2.29
CA GLU A 203 -24.88 12.31 0.93
C GLU A 203 -23.81 11.53 0.16
N SER A 204 -24.23 10.54 -0.62
CA SER A 204 -23.31 9.70 -1.39
C SER A 204 -22.63 10.55 -2.46
N ALA A 205 -21.31 10.67 -2.38
CA ALA A 205 -20.52 11.27 -3.46
C ALA A 205 -20.86 10.53 -4.76
N THR A 206 -21.26 11.28 -5.79
CA THR A 206 -21.70 10.70 -7.06
C THR A 206 -20.52 10.17 -7.89
N MET A 207 -19.32 10.72 -7.70
CA MET A 207 -18.06 10.19 -8.24
C MET A 207 -16.88 10.59 -7.34
N VAL A 208 -15.96 9.65 -7.10
CA VAL A 208 -14.61 9.96 -6.62
C VAL A 208 -13.78 10.29 -7.86
N GLU A 209 -13.26 11.51 -7.93
CA GLU A 209 -12.49 11.98 -9.08
C GLU A 209 -10.99 11.77 -8.85
N GLN A 210 -10.54 11.93 -7.60
CA GLN A 210 -9.12 11.89 -7.26
C GLN A 210 -8.89 11.49 -5.80
N GLU A 211 -7.81 10.75 -5.56
CA GLU A 211 -7.24 10.55 -4.23
C GLU A 211 -6.15 11.62 -3.99
N MET A 212 -6.18 12.27 -2.83
CA MET A 212 -5.15 13.23 -2.40
C MET A 212 -4.62 12.83 -1.02
N ILE A 213 -3.31 12.98 -0.81
CA ILE A 213 -2.67 12.68 0.47
C ILE A 213 -2.14 13.98 1.08
N THR A 214 -2.46 14.20 2.36
CA THR A 214 -1.82 15.24 3.19
C THR A 214 -1.24 14.60 4.43
N SER A 215 -0.23 15.22 5.03
CA SER A 215 0.35 14.72 6.28
C SER A 215 0.58 15.83 7.30
N ARG A 216 0.53 15.45 8.57
CA ARG A 216 0.89 16.28 9.72
C ARG A 216 1.83 15.51 10.62
N GLU A 217 2.85 16.18 11.12
CA GLU A 217 3.86 15.57 12.00
C GLU A 217 3.95 16.29 13.33
N THR A 218 4.31 15.55 14.37
CA THR A 218 4.73 16.10 15.66
C THR A 218 5.78 15.20 16.31
N SER A 219 6.69 15.83 17.06
CA SER A 219 7.62 15.09 17.92
C SER A 219 6.89 14.59 19.17
N ALA A 220 7.23 13.38 19.61
CA ALA A 220 6.65 12.78 20.81
C ALA A 220 7.58 11.75 21.46
N PRO A 221 7.48 11.56 22.78
CA PRO A 221 7.98 10.35 23.43
C PRO A 221 7.24 9.10 22.93
N ILE A 222 7.99 8.08 22.57
CA ILE A 222 7.51 6.79 22.10
C ILE A 222 8.10 5.71 23.00
N LEU A 223 7.23 4.91 23.64
CA LEU A 223 7.62 3.71 24.35
C LEU A 223 7.69 2.55 23.37
N VAL A 224 8.87 1.92 23.27
CA VAL A 224 9.12 0.73 22.47
C VAL A 224 9.47 -0.41 23.42
N GLY A 225 8.48 -1.25 23.72
CA GLY A 225 8.53 -2.12 24.89
C GLY A 225 8.61 -1.27 26.17
N ASP A 226 9.68 -1.44 26.94
CA ASP A 226 9.91 -0.70 28.20
C ASP A 226 10.89 0.48 28.05
N VAL A 227 11.29 0.83 26.83
CA VAL A 227 12.27 1.88 26.55
C VAL A 227 11.58 3.10 25.97
N GLU A 228 11.74 4.26 26.62
CA GLU A 228 11.31 5.54 26.10
C GLU A 228 12.34 6.13 25.14
N LEU A 229 11.89 6.45 23.93
CA LEU A 229 12.68 7.07 22.88
C LEU A 229 12.00 8.34 22.39
N GLN A 230 12.78 9.33 21.98
CA GLN A 230 12.24 10.46 21.25
C GLN A 230 12.00 10.06 19.80
N GLY A 231 10.80 10.33 19.27
CA GLY A 231 10.46 10.06 17.88
C GLY A 231 9.56 11.11 17.26
N ILE A 232 9.12 10.81 16.04
CA ILE A 232 8.16 11.60 15.26
C ILE A 232 6.94 10.73 14.99
N ILE A 233 5.76 11.32 15.14
CA ILE A 233 4.48 10.72 14.75
C ILE A 233 3.97 11.50 13.55
N ARG A 234 3.47 10.76 12.56
CA ARG A 234 2.84 11.31 11.37
C ARG A 234 1.40 10.83 11.28
N ALA A 235 0.46 11.76 11.17
CA ALA A 235 -0.88 11.49 10.68
C ALA A 235 -0.86 11.65 9.16
N ILE A 236 -1.19 10.58 8.44
CA ILE A 236 -1.31 10.56 6.98
C ILE A 236 -2.80 10.51 6.67
N VAL A 237 -3.32 11.53 6.02
CA VAL A 237 -4.73 11.61 5.63
C VAL A 237 -4.86 11.35 4.14
N THR A 238 -5.53 10.25 3.81
CA THR A 238 -5.98 9.96 2.45
C THR A 238 -7.38 10.55 2.26
N TRP A 239 -7.52 11.47 1.32
CA TRP A 239 -8.77 12.16 0.96
C TRP A 239 -9.32 11.63 -0.35
N ASN A 240 -10.62 11.33 -0.38
CA ASN A 240 -11.37 11.16 -1.62
C ASN A 240 -11.97 12.51 -2.02
N VAL A 241 -11.53 13.06 -3.15
CA VAL A 241 -12.00 14.34 -3.68
C VAL A 241 -12.97 14.08 -4.84
N GLY A 242 -14.09 14.81 -4.83
CA GLY A 242 -15.11 14.66 -5.85
C GLY A 242 -16.20 15.72 -5.76
N THR A 243 -17.24 15.54 -6.57
CA THR A 243 -18.37 16.46 -6.66
C THR A 243 -19.61 15.91 -5.95
N GLY A 244 -20.48 16.81 -5.48
CA GLY A 244 -21.79 16.44 -4.91
C GLY A 244 -21.85 16.35 -3.37
N CYS A 245 -20.84 16.80 -2.64
CA CYS A 245 -20.93 16.99 -1.19
C CYS A 245 -20.74 18.46 -0.80
N ALA A 246 -21.70 19.01 -0.05
CA ALA A 246 -21.52 20.26 0.68
C ALA A 246 -20.96 19.95 2.08
N ASP A 247 -19.65 20.14 2.23
CA ASP A 247 -18.93 20.23 3.49
C ASP A 247 -18.88 18.99 4.41
N LEU A 248 -17.93 18.10 4.12
CA LEU A 248 -17.28 17.28 5.15
C LEU A 248 -16.62 18.15 6.24
N VAL A 249 -16.09 19.33 5.85
CA VAL A 249 -15.33 20.27 6.69
C VAL A 249 -16.19 20.97 7.75
N SER A 250 -17.49 21.19 7.50
CA SER A 250 -18.40 21.83 8.46
C SER A 250 -18.59 21.02 9.76
N LYS A 251 -18.41 19.69 9.69
CA LYS A 251 -18.50 18.79 10.84
C LYS A 251 -17.21 18.66 11.64
N ILE A 252 -16.06 18.92 11.02
CA ILE A 252 -14.75 18.87 11.69
C ILE A 252 -14.58 20.08 12.62
N SER A 253 -15.20 21.22 12.29
CA SER A 253 -15.13 22.46 13.07
C SER A 253 -16.20 22.62 14.16
N THR A 254 -17.06 21.62 14.41
CA THR A 254 -18.24 21.77 15.30
C THR A 254 -18.29 20.83 16.50
N THR A 255 -17.22 20.10 16.81
CA THR A 255 -17.11 19.40 18.09
C THR A 255 -16.42 20.33 19.10
N PRO A 256 -17.13 20.83 20.13
CA PRO A 256 -16.54 21.69 21.18
C PRO A 256 -15.61 20.94 22.12
#